data_AF-A0A3Q3BCT3-F1
#
_entry.id   AF-A0A3Q3BCT3-F1
#
_cell.length_a   1.000
_cell.length_b   1.000
_cell.length_c   1.000
_cell.angle_alpha   90.00
_cell.angle_beta   90.00
_cell.angle_gamma   90.00
#
_symmetry.space_group_name_H-M   'P 1'
#
loop_
_entity.id
_entity.type
_entity.pdbx_description
1 polymer ?
#
loop_
_entity_poly.entity_id
_entity_poly.type
_entity_poly.pdbx_seq_one_letter_code
_entity_poly.pdbx_strand_id
1 'polypeptide(L)' 'MSAVMYPKGELVWGQIEGFSPWPGIIVPYKRGLRLPEKRMVEWYGQRMFVFEDQFALAAIM' A
#
# COMPACT_ATOMS: atom_id res chain seq x y z
N MET A 1 19.79 5.92 3.08
CA MET A 1 18.70 5.08 2.55
C MET A 1 17.49 5.99 2.35
N SER A 2 17.18 6.37 1.12
CA SER A 2 16.00 7.19 0.82
C SER A 2 14.75 6.34 1.04
N ALA A 3 13.84 6.78 1.92
CA ALA A 3 12.54 6.15 2.07
C ALA A 3 11.80 6.24 0.73
N VAL A 4 11.50 5.11 0.10
CA VAL A 4 10.59 5.07 -1.04
C VAL A 4 9.21 5.40 -0.49
N MET A 5 8.76 6.64 -0.69
CA MET A 5 7.40 7.04 -0.35
C MET A 5 6.51 6.78 -1.55
N TYR A 6 5.63 5.78 -1.45
CA TYR A 6 4.59 5.58 -2.45
C TYR A 6 3.56 6.72 -2.39
N PRO A 7 3.35 7.48 -3.47
CA PRO A 7 2.37 8.56 -3.52
C PRO A 7 0.94 8.03 -3.64
N LYS A 8 -0.05 8.88 -3.38
CA LYS A 8 -1.46 8.57 -3.67
C LYS A 8 -1.61 8.24 -5.16
N GLY A 9 -2.34 7.17 -5.45
CA GLY A 9 -2.63 6.73 -6.82
C GLY A 9 -1.58 5.78 -7.40
N GLU A 10 -0.48 5.52 -6.68
CA GLU A 10 0.52 4.54 -7.08
C GLU A 10 -0.08 3.12 -7.09
N LEU A 11 0.21 2.37 -8.14
CA LEU A 11 -0.13 0.95 -8.25
C LEU A 11 0.98 0.11 -7.63
N VAL A 12 0.58 -0.85 -6.80
CA VAL A 12 1.52 -1.67 -6.04
C VAL A 12 1.13 -3.15 -6.07
N TRP A 13 2.14 -4.01 -5.99
CA TRP A 13 2.00 -5.38 -5.53
C TRP A 13 2.32 -5.43 -4.04
N GLY A 14 1.41 -5.95 -3.22
CA GLY A 14 1.69 -6.22 -1.80
C GLY A 14 1.86 -7.69 -1.52
N GLN A 15 2.83 -8.01 -0.68
CA GLN A 15 2.97 -9.35 -0.11
C GLN A 15 2.11 -9.44 1.15
N ILE A 16 0.97 -10.12 1.06
CA ILE A 16 0.10 -10.44 2.19
C ILE A 16 0.48 -11.83 2.71
N GLU A 17 0.63 -12.00 4.02
CA GLU A 17 0.97 -13.30 4.61
C GLU A 17 -0.12 -14.34 4.28
N GLY A 18 0.31 -15.49 3.76
CA GLY A 18 -0.59 -16.58 3.36
C GLY A 18 -1.22 -16.43 1.95
N PHE A 19 -0.88 -15.38 1.20
CA PHE A 19 -1.39 -15.16 -0.17
C PHE A 19 -0.25 -14.91 -1.16
N SER A 20 -0.51 -15.17 -2.44
CA SER A 20 0.34 -14.64 -3.53
C SER A 20 0.31 -13.11 -3.50
N PRO A 21 1.36 -12.42 -4.00
CA PRO A 21 1.33 -10.98 -4.15
C PRO A 21 0.03 -10.51 -4.81
N TRP A 22 -0.60 -9.49 -4.23
CA TRP A 22 -1.90 -9.00 -4.70
C TRP A 22 -1.80 -7.56 -5.19
N PRO A 23 -2.52 -7.17 -6.26
CA PRO A 23 -2.41 -5.82 -6.79
C PRO A 23 -3.35 -4.88 -6.04
N GLY A 24 -2.89 -3.65 -5.79
CA GLY A 24 -3.68 -2.60 -5.15
C GLY A 24 -3.24 -1.19 -5.54
N ILE A 25 -3.96 -0.21 -5.01
CA ILE A 25 -3.70 1.22 -5.24
C ILE A 25 -3.57 1.97 -3.91
N ILE A 26 -2.60 2.88 -3.82
CA ILE A 26 -2.42 3.72 -2.63
C ILE A 26 -3.51 4.78 -2.57
N VAL A 27 -4.28 4.75 -1.48
CA VAL A 27 -5.41 5.66 -1.24
C VAL A 27 -5.14 6.61 -0.07
N PRO A 28 -5.70 7.83 -0.09
CA PRO A 28 -5.49 8.79 0.99
C PRO A 28 -6.22 8.35 2.26
N TYR A 29 -5.52 8.35 3.40
CA TYR A 29 -6.15 8.16 4.71
C TYR A 29 -6.63 9.50 5.29
N LYS A 30 -7.82 9.52 5.90
CA LYS A 30 -8.43 10.74 6.44
C LYS A 30 -7.64 11.27 7.66
N ARG A 31 -7.21 12.54 7.54
CA ARG A 31 -6.80 13.52 8.57
C ARG A 31 -6.32 12.97 9.93
N GLY A 32 -5.02 13.08 10.19
CA GLY A 32 -4.45 13.17 11.53
C GLY A 32 -3.39 12.13 11.88
N LEU A 33 -3.49 10.91 11.35
CA LEU A 33 -2.52 9.85 11.62
C LEU A 33 -1.47 9.80 10.51
N ARG A 34 -0.33 10.47 10.72
CA ARG A 34 0.86 10.28 9.89
C ARG A 34 1.60 9.07 10.41
N LEU A 35 1.42 7.92 9.77
CA LEU A 35 2.28 6.75 9.94
C LEU A 35 3.27 6.76 8.77
N PRO A 36 4.50 7.27 8.94
CA PRO A 36 5.42 7.49 7.81
C PRO A 36 5.71 6.20 7.03
N GLU A 37 5.70 5.07 7.74
CA GLU A 37 6.07 3.75 7.21
C GLU A 37 4.86 2.94 6.72
N LYS A 38 3.63 3.41 6.96
CA LYS A 38 2.43 2.70 6.51
C LYS A 38 1.71 3.44 5.39
N ARG A 39 1.06 2.68 4.52
CA ARG A 39 0.19 3.18 3.47
C ARG A 39 -1.15 2.47 3.55
N MET A 40 -2.21 3.20 3.25
CA MET A 40 -3.52 2.59 3.06
C MET A 40 -3.62 2.14 1.61
N VAL A 41 -3.87 0.86 1.40
CA VAL A 41 -3.98 0.22 0.09
C VAL A 41 -5.41 -0.26 -0.10
N GLU A 42 -5.99 0.06 -1.26
CA GLU A 42 -7.21 -0.57 -1.74
C GLU A 42 -6.83 -1.75 -2.64
N TRP A 43 -7.20 -2.97 -2.24
CA TRP A 43 -6.90 -4.20 -2.98
C TRP A 43 -7.93 -4.48 -4.08
N TYR A 44 -7.44 -4.76 -5.29
CA TYR A 44 -8.32 -5.05 -6.44
C TYR A 44 -9.13 -6.33 -6.23
N GLY A 45 -10.36 -6.33 -6.76
CA GLY A 45 -11.27 -7.49 -6.70
C GLY A 45 -11.94 -7.73 -5.35
N GLN A 46 -11.36 -7.23 -4.24
CA GLN A 46 -11.86 -7.50 -2.89
C GLN A 46 -12.59 -6.31 -2.24
N ARG A 47 -12.43 -5.08 -2.78
CA ARG A 47 -12.93 -3.83 -2.16
C ARG A 47 -12.49 -3.69 -0.68
N MET A 48 -11.29 -4.19 -0.39
CA MET A 48 -10.72 -4.21 0.96
C MET A 48 -9.69 -3.08 1.09
N PHE A 49 -9.73 -2.38 2.22
CA PHE A 49 -8.79 -1.30 2.56
C PHE A 49 -7.95 -1.73 3.74
N VAL A 50 -6.62 -1.79 3.56
CA VAL A 50 -5.69 -2.27 4.60
C VAL A 50 -4.53 -1.30 4.76
N PHE A 51 -4.07 -1.15 6.00
CA PHE A 51 -2.81 -0.47 6.27
C PHE A 51 -1.66 -1.46 6.13
N GLU A 52 -0.83 -1.23 5.12
CA GLU A 52 0.37 -2.02 4.88
C GLU A 52 1.62 -1.24 5.19
N ASP A 53 2.64 -1.98 5.60
CA ASP A 53 4.00 -1.46 5.67
C ASP A 53 4.52 -1.21 4.25
N GLN A 54 5.15 -0.05 4.02
CA GLN A 54 5.79 0.27 2.74
C GLN A 54 6.85 -0.76 2.31
N PHE A 55 7.47 -1.48 3.25
CA PHE A 55 8.44 -2.54 2.94
C PHE A 55 7.77 -3.80 2.38
N ALA A 56 6.47 -3.98 2.58
CA ALA A 56 5.69 -5.09 2.02
C ALA A 56 5.13 -4.78 0.61
N LEU A 57 5.33 -3.56 0.12
CA LEU A 57 4.82 -3.09 -1.16
C LEU A 57 5.95 -2.94 -2.19
N ALA A 58 5.66 -3.29 -3.44
CA ALA A 58 6.52 -3.04 -4.59
C ALA A 58 5.74 -2.25 -5.65
N ALA A 59 6.34 -1.19 -6.21
CA ALA A 59 5.75 -0.46 -7.33
C ALA A 59 5.64 -1.33 -8.58
N ILE A 60 4.57 -1.11 -9.34
CA ILE A 60 4.41 -1.66 -10.68
C ILE A 60 5.05 -0.66 -11.65
N MET A 61 6.28 -0.93 -12.12
CA MET A 61 6.91 -0.15 -13.20
C MET A 61 6.30 -0.47 -14.56
#